data_AF-A0A958NQT4-F1
#
_entry.id   AF-A0A958NQT4-F1
#
_cell.length_a   1.000
_cell.length_b   1.000
_cell.length_c   1.000
_cell.angle_alpha   90.00
_cell.angle_beta   90.00
_cell.angle_gamma   90.00
#
_symmetry.space_group_name_H-M   'P 1'
#
loop_
_entity.id
_entity.type
_entity.pdbx_description
1 polymer ?
#
loop_
_entity_poly.entity_id
_entity_poly.type
_entity_poly.pdbx_seq_one_letter_code
_entity_poly.pdbx_strand_id
1 'polypeptide(L)'
;MGQLRFLFIGWICFSALALGVPAHYRTLVDELRSLPPVDEAGDSFSFQNLRELIETRDLRSIEDVLPLLPESLRTKYVLIETSKSLQGATERDPRAVLYANRGRFVLTFNGDPTQRGYRSLELMEYHDAHHNYEFRRIDFPQTGPAVFSEPNPKRCQGCHQNPIRPNWGRYPFWPGAVGEKDILTAEAKAKFERFIQYGDTHPRYRYLKRAENLANIENQTLQFTPAFNLDVHFDLIDEDRLSHWLQQTQAYKTYKYAALAALVDCENLVDFIPNSVVHGGAAQMATLLRDTQQVLSPIPEPNKRLLDELEYRITTNLRYIFERRGISIRTWAKSFETEYLMTTVSGVFFENIAWELYNSDPELKKIGFEYASLLRHYGRIQFPTLYKAEDEANMSRSCASLKRASLAAFSGAAPWKPTKDAGF
;
A
#
# COMPACT_ATOMS: atom_id res chain seq x y z
N MET A 1 19.91 -20.29 -42.95
CA MET A 1 19.34 -20.93 -41.75
C MET A 1 19.54 -20.03 -40.53
N GLY A 2 18.82 -18.90 -40.42
CA GLY A 2 19.17 -17.87 -39.44
C GLY A 2 18.05 -16.92 -39.02
N GLN A 3 16.79 -17.34 -39.01
CA GLN A 3 15.67 -16.48 -38.55
C GLN A 3 14.62 -17.17 -37.66
N LEU A 4 14.77 -18.44 -37.28
CA LEU A 4 13.77 -19.13 -36.45
C LEU A 4 14.05 -19.16 -34.94
N ARG A 5 15.17 -18.62 -34.45
CA ARG A 5 15.55 -18.71 -33.02
C ARG A 5 15.10 -17.56 -32.12
N PHE A 6 14.59 -16.45 -32.68
CA PHE A 6 14.12 -15.32 -31.86
C PHE A 6 12.64 -15.40 -31.46
N LEU A 7 11.84 -16.24 -32.10
CA LEU A 7 10.40 -16.38 -31.78
C LEU A 7 10.11 -17.37 -30.63
N PHE A 8 11.04 -18.25 -30.27
CA PHE A 8 10.83 -19.24 -29.20
C PHE A 8 11.20 -18.75 -27.80
N ILE A 9 12.12 -17.79 -27.67
CA ILE A 9 12.52 -17.24 -26.36
C ILE A 9 11.49 -16.22 -25.84
N GLY A 10 10.84 -15.47 -26.75
CA GLY A 10 9.76 -14.54 -26.37
C GLY A 10 8.50 -15.23 -25.84
N TRP A 11 8.20 -16.46 -26.28
CA TRP A 11 6.99 -17.19 -25.88
C TRP A 11 7.14 -17.90 -24.52
N ILE A 12 8.36 -18.33 -24.18
CA ILE A 12 8.66 -18.98 -22.89
C ILE A 12 8.66 -17.96 -21.74
N CYS A 13 9.12 -16.73 -21.96
CA CYS A 13 8.99 -15.65 -20.95
C CYS A 13 7.54 -15.18 -20.74
N PHE A 14 6.70 -15.21 -21.78
CA PHE A 14 5.29 -14.80 -21.66
C PHE A 14 4.42 -15.84 -20.95
N SER A 15 4.76 -17.14 -21.07
CA SER A 15 4.00 -18.23 -20.46
C SER A 15 4.28 -18.41 -18.96
N ALA A 16 5.49 -18.05 -18.50
CA ALA A 16 5.85 -18.12 -17.08
C ALA A 16 5.23 -16.99 -16.23
N LEU A 17 4.98 -15.81 -16.84
CA LEU A 17 4.31 -14.67 -16.18
C LEU A 17 2.79 -14.86 -16.06
N ALA A 18 2.16 -15.63 -16.94
CA ALA A 18 0.70 -15.76 -17.00
C ALA A 18 0.10 -16.96 -16.22
N LEU A 19 0.91 -17.93 -15.77
CA LEU A 19 0.38 -19.20 -15.24
C LEU A 19 0.86 -19.61 -13.83
N GLY A 20 1.66 -18.80 -13.12
CA GLY A 20 2.20 -19.21 -11.81
C GLY A 20 2.15 -18.17 -10.69
N VAL A 21 2.29 -16.88 -11.02
CA VAL A 21 2.43 -15.81 -10.01
C VAL A 21 1.16 -15.63 -9.16
N PRO A 22 -0.07 -15.55 -9.73
CA PRO A 22 -1.17 -15.01 -8.93
C PRO A 22 -2.01 -16.07 -8.20
N ALA A 23 -1.90 -17.36 -8.55
CA ALA A 23 -2.42 -18.46 -7.71
C ALA A 23 -1.61 -18.62 -6.42
N HIS A 24 -0.29 -18.51 -6.50
CA HIS A 24 0.58 -18.50 -5.31
C HIS A 24 0.42 -17.22 -4.50
N TYR A 25 0.18 -16.08 -5.15
CA TYR A 25 -0.08 -14.82 -4.46
C TYR A 25 -1.36 -14.87 -3.60
N ARG A 26 -2.46 -15.40 -4.16
CA ARG A 26 -3.70 -15.56 -3.40
C ARG A 26 -3.49 -16.44 -2.17
N THR A 27 -2.78 -17.56 -2.35
CA THR A 27 -2.37 -18.42 -1.24
C THR A 27 -1.53 -17.65 -0.21
N LEU A 28 -0.58 -16.82 -0.65
CA LEU A 28 0.23 -16.00 0.26
C LEU A 28 -0.60 -15.00 1.05
N VAL A 29 -1.52 -14.27 0.41
CA VAL A 29 -2.41 -13.33 1.12
C VAL A 29 -3.33 -14.06 2.10
N ASP A 30 -3.90 -15.18 1.67
CA ASP A 30 -4.74 -16.01 2.53
C ASP A 30 -3.93 -16.58 3.71
N GLU A 31 -2.69 -17.03 3.47
CA GLU A 31 -1.75 -17.45 4.51
C GLU A 31 -1.45 -16.31 5.47
N LEU A 32 -1.04 -15.14 4.96
CA LEU A 32 -0.72 -13.96 5.77
C LEU A 32 -1.90 -13.47 6.63
N ARG A 33 -3.13 -13.60 6.11
CA ARG A 33 -4.37 -13.30 6.84
C ARG A 33 -4.73 -14.38 7.87
N SER A 34 -4.40 -15.63 7.59
CA SER A 34 -4.63 -16.76 8.50
C SER A 34 -3.65 -16.77 9.68
N LEU A 35 -2.52 -16.07 9.56
CA LEU A 35 -1.55 -15.97 10.63
C LEU A 35 -2.19 -15.28 11.87
N PRO A 36 -1.89 -15.76 13.09
CA PRO A 36 -2.48 -15.22 14.32
C PRO A 36 -2.22 -13.71 14.47
N PRO A 37 -3.00 -12.97 15.27
CA PRO A 37 -2.72 -11.58 15.59
C PRO A 37 -1.26 -11.37 16.00
N VAL A 38 -0.68 -10.21 15.64
CA VAL A 38 0.74 -9.90 15.88
C VAL A 38 1.12 -10.09 17.36
N ASP A 39 0.24 -9.71 18.26
CA ASP A 39 0.44 -9.79 19.71
C ASP A 39 0.56 -11.24 20.22
N GLU A 40 -0.04 -12.20 19.51
CA GLU A 40 0.02 -13.63 19.85
C GLU A 40 1.25 -14.34 19.25
N ALA A 41 1.89 -13.73 18.24
CA ALA A 41 3.02 -14.32 17.54
C ALA A 41 4.39 -14.11 18.24
N GLY A 42 4.43 -13.37 19.36
CA GLY A 42 5.66 -13.05 20.08
C GLY A 42 6.64 -12.14 19.31
N ASP A 43 6.20 -11.58 18.17
CA ASP A 43 6.99 -10.68 17.31
C ASP A 43 6.54 -9.22 17.48
N SER A 44 5.89 -8.86 18.59
CA SER A 44 5.38 -7.50 18.82
C SER A 44 6.49 -6.58 19.35
N PHE A 45 6.83 -5.57 18.55
CA PHE A 45 7.74 -4.49 18.93
C PHE A 45 7.13 -3.13 18.55
N SER A 46 7.16 -2.17 19.48
CA SER A 46 6.53 -0.85 19.33
C SER A 46 7.50 0.30 19.60
N PHE A 47 7.07 1.53 19.33
CA PHE A 47 7.76 2.73 19.77
C PHE A 47 7.99 2.74 21.27
N GLN A 48 7.02 2.28 22.07
CA GLN A 48 7.14 2.27 23.52
C GLN A 48 8.22 1.29 23.99
N ASN A 49 8.33 0.11 23.37
CA ASN A 49 9.40 -0.83 23.68
C ASN A 49 10.78 -0.25 23.35
N LEU A 50 10.92 0.40 22.19
CA LEU A 50 12.17 1.05 21.81
C LEU A 50 12.54 2.21 22.74
N ARG A 51 11.55 3.02 23.13
CA ARG A 51 11.74 4.13 24.06
C ARG A 51 12.24 3.63 25.41
N GLU A 52 11.55 2.64 25.99
CA GLU A 52 11.93 2.04 27.26
C GLU A 52 13.35 1.44 27.20
N LEU A 53 13.69 0.78 26.09
CA LEU A 53 15.03 0.24 25.86
C LEU A 53 16.10 1.35 25.86
N ILE A 54 15.85 2.46 25.17
CA ILE A 54 16.76 3.61 25.09
C ILE A 54 16.91 4.28 26.45
N GLU A 55 15.80 4.57 27.13
CA GLU A 55 15.80 5.29 28.40
C GLU A 55 16.42 4.43 29.53
N THR A 56 16.05 3.16 29.63
CA THR A 56 16.51 2.26 30.70
C THR A 56 17.99 1.94 30.60
N ARG A 57 18.52 1.85 29.37
CA ARG A 57 19.94 1.54 29.12
C ARG A 57 20.77 2.76 28.78
N ASP A 58 20.17 3.94 28.85
CA ASP A 58 20.83 5.22 28.60
C ASP A 58 21.56 5.28 27.24
N LEU A 59 20.94 4.74 26.20
CA LEU A 59 21.56 4.59 24.86
C LEU A 59 21.74 5.96 24.21
N ARG A 60 22.94 6.24 23.68
CA ARG A 60 23.35 7.59 23.22
C ARG A 60 23.55 7.71 21.72
N SER A 61 23.45 6.60 20.99
CA SER A 61 23.65 6.56 19.54
C SER A 61 22.81 5.47 18.88
N ILE A 62 22.69 5.53 17.56
CA ILE A 62 22.05 4.46 16.78
C ILE A 62 22.85 3.17 16.91
N GLU A 63 24.17 3.28 16.96
CA GLU A 63 25.11 2.18 17.14
C GLU A 63 24.91 1.43 18.47
N ASP A 64 24.46 2.13 19.52
CA ASP A 64 24.09 1.51 20.81
C ASP A 64 22.75 0.77 20.72
N VAL A 65 21.82 1.29 19.92
CA VAL A 65 20.46 0.74 19.76
C VAL A 65 20.46 -0.53 18.91
N LEU A 66 21.11 -0.51 17.76
CA LEU A 66 21.07 -1.59 16.77
C LEU A 66 21.40 -2.99 17.32
N PRO A 67 22.43 -3.21 18.15
CA PRO A 67 22.70 -4.55 18.71
C PRO A 67 21.61 -5.07 19.65
N LEU A 68 20.78 -4.18 20.19
CA LEU A 68 19.74 -4.49 21.18
C LEU A 68 18.35 -4.64 20.56
N LEU A 69 18.21 -4.38 19.25
CA LEU A 69 16.95 -4.63 18.55
C LEU A 69 16.64 -6.13 18.48
N PRO A 70 15.36 -6.53 18.55
CA PRO A 70 14.92 -7.88 18.28
C PRO A 70 15.50 -8.44 16.98
N GLU A 71 15.81 -9.73 16.99
CA GLU A 71 16.37 -10.41 15.83
C GLU A 71 15.47 -10.29 14.60
N SER A 72 14.15 -10.36 14.77
CA SER A 72 13.16 -10.23 13.69
C SER A 72 13.26 -8.89 12.94
N LEU A 73 13.51 -7.78 13.64
CA LEU A 73 13.78 -6.48 13.02
C LEU A 73 15.08 -6.47 12.23
N ARG A 74 16.11 -7.18 12.73
CA ARG A 74 17.44 -7.21 12.12
C ARG A 74 17.53 -8.13 10.91
N THR A 75 16.57 -9.04 10.73
CA THR A 75 16.44 -9.92 9.55
C THR A 75 15.52 -9.32 8.48
N LYS A 76 14.48 -8.57 8.86
CA LYS A 76 13.48 -7.99 7.95
C LYS A 76 13.81 -6.54 7.60
N TYR A 77 14.56 -6.33 6.52
CA TYR A 77 14.89 -4.97 6.08
C TYR A 77 14.97 -4.79 4.56
N VAL A 78 14.66 -3.57 4.11
CA VAL A 78 14.85 -3.09 2.73
C VAL A 78 15.99 -2.07 2.70
N LEU A 79 16.75 -2.03 1.62
CA LEU A 79 17.81 -1.05 1.41
C LEU A 79 17.40 -0.04 0.35
N ILE A 80 17.54 1.25 0.65
CA ILE A 80 17.24 2.36 -0.25
C ILE A 80 18.56 3.09 -0.59
N GLU A 81 19.01 2.97 -1.83
CA GLU A 81 20.25 3.57 -2.35
C GLU A 81 20.09 5.07 -2.66
N THR A 82 18.89 5.48 -3.06
CA THR A 82 18.55 6.89 -3.36
C THR A 82 17.31 7.29 -2.57
N SER A 83 17.50 7.98 -1.44
CA SER A 83 16.39 8.34 -0.56
C SER A 83 15.88 9.76 -0.81
N LYS A 84 14.55 9.89 -0.87
CA LYS A 84 13.83 11.18 -0.83
C LYS A 84 13.36 11.55 0.59
N SER A 85 13.73 10.77 1.62
CA SER A 85 13.38 11.04 3.03
C SER A 85 14.25 12.14 3.64
N LEU A 86 14.00 12.50 4.90
CA LEU A 86 14.88 13.38 5.68
C LEU A 86 16.24 12.69 5.95
N GLN A 87 16.29 11.36 5.99
CA GLN A 87 17.54 10.58 5.94
C GLN A 87 18.11 10.50 4.52
N GLY A 88 19.38 10.88 4.36
CA GLY A 88 20.14 10.68 3.12
C GLY A 88 20.57 9.23 2.92
N ALA A 89 20.89 8.86 1.68
CA ALA A 89 21.39 7.54 1.30
C ALA A 89 22.33 7.63 0.10
N THR A 90 23.20 6.64 -0.06
CA THR A 90 24.01 6.40 -1.27
C THR A 90 24.01 4.91 -1.60
N GLU A 91 24.51 4.53 -2.78
CA GLU A 91 24.71 3.10 -3.13
C GLU A 91 25.61 2.39 -2.11
N ARG A 92 26.67 3.06 -1.63
CA ARG A 92 27.60 2.49 -0.65
C ARG A 92 27.01 2.43 0.76
N ASP A 93 26.25 3.46 1.14
CA ASP A 93 25.70 3.64 2.47
C ASP A 93 24.17 3.84 2.35
N PRO A 94 23.42 2.78 2.01
CA PRO A 94 21.99 2.87 1.78
C PRO A 94 21.21 3.14 3.06
N ARG A 95 20.05 3.77 2.96
CA ARG A 95 19.11 3.83 4.09
C ARG A 95 18.51 2.45 4.29
N ALA A 96 18.63 1.92 5.50
CA ALA A 96 17.99 0.67 5.90
C ALA A 96 16.58 0.97 6.44
N VAL A 97 15.60 0.21 5.97
CA VAL A 97 14.19 0.25 6.38
C VAL A 97 13.87 -1.09 7.02
N LEU A 98 13.94 -1.16 8.35
CA LEU A 98 13.64 -2.36 9.13
C LEU A 98 12.16 -2.38 9.44
N TYR A 99 11.54 -3.57 9.48
CA TYR A 99 10.14 -3.68 9.84
C TYR A 99 9.84 -4.93 10.68
N ALA A 100 8.88 -4.77 11.60
CA ALA A 100 8.33 -5.82 12.45
C ALA A 100 6.81 -5.82 12.35
N ASN A 101 6.18 -6.73 13.09
CA ASN A 101 4.72 -6.72 13.27
C ASN A 101 3.96 -6.76 11.94
N ARG A 102 4.51 -7.47 10.94
CA ARG A 102 3.97 -7.47 9.56
C ARG A 102 3.78 -6.04 9.03
N GLY A 103 4.84 -5.24 9.09
CA GLY A 103 4.84 -3.86 8.59
C GLY A 103 4.15 -2.83 9.49
N ARG A 104 3.55 -3.23 10.63
CA ARG A 104 2.94 -2.27 11.58
C ARG A 104 3.97 -1.44 12.32
N PHE A 105 5.22 -1.89 12.43
CA PHE A 105 6.29 -1.09 13.01
C PHE A 105 7.45 -1.03 12.02
N VAL A 106 7.88 0.18 11.69
CA VAL A 106 8.99 0.44 10.76
C VAL A 106 9.98 1.37 11.43
N LEU A 107 11.26 1.05 11.32
CA LEU A 107 12.38 1.83 11.85
C LEU A 107 13.41 2.03 10.74
N THR A 108 13.88 3.26 10.56
CA THR A 108 14.88 3.55 9.52
C THR A 108 16.11 4.27 10.05
N PHE A 109 17.25 3.95 9.45
CA PHE A 109 18.55 4.62 9.67
C PHE A 109 19.39 4.58 8.40
N ASN A 110 20.42 5.42 8.33
CA ASN A 110 21.39 5.43 7.22
C ASN A 110 22.81 5.13 7.73
N GLY A 111 23.78 4.98 6.83
CA GLY A 111 25.08 4.40 7.17
C GLY A 111 26.20 5.39 7.46
N ASP A 112 26.24 6.49 6.73
CA ASP A 112 27.44 7.33 6.66
C ASP A 112 27.31 8.61 7.51
N PRO A 113 28.32 8.97 8.34
CA PRO A 113 28.29 10.15 9.21
C PRO A 113 28.04 11.50 8.50
N THR A 114 28.33 11.59 7.21
CA THR A 114 28.14 12.79 6.38
C THR A 114 26.72 12.90 5.84
N GLN A 115 25.92 11.83 5.90
CA GLN A 115 24.55 11.83 5.41
C GLN A 115 23.62 12.62 6.34
N ARG A 116 22.70 13.38 5.73
CA ARG A 116 21.61 14.04 6.45
C ARG A 116 20.83 13.02 7.27
N GLY A 117 20.51 13.35 8.52
CA GLY A 117 19.74 12.46 9.40
C GLY A 117 20.56 11.32 10.04
N TYR A 118 21.90 11.34 9.93
CA TYR A 118 22.78 10.31 10.51
C TYR A 118 22.53 10.04 11.98
N ARG A 119 22.22 11.06 12.77
CA ARG A 119 22.01 10.94 14.22
C ARG A 119 20.53 10.79 14.60
N SER A 120 19.68 10.31 13.69
CA SER A 120 18.25 10.19 13.96
C SER A 120 17.68 8.89 13.44
N LEU A 121 16.77 8.28 14.22
CA LEU A 121 15.89 7.21 13.78
C LEU A 121 14.56 7.83 13.33
N GLU A 122 14.03 7.37 12.21
CA GLU A 122 12.65 7.66 11.80
C GLU A 122 11.80 6.42 12.02
N LEU A 123 10.59 6.61 12.54
CA LEU A 123 9.69 5.53 12.91
C LEU A 123 8.31 5.76 12.32
N MET A 124 7.67 4.66 11.94
CA MET A 124 6.26 4.60 11.59
C MET A 124 5.63 3.41 12.30
N GLU A 125 4.54 3.65 13.01
CA GLU A 125 3.76 2.64 13.70
C GLU A 125 2.29 2.71 13.28
N TYR A 126 1.66 1.57 13.04
CA TYR A 126 0.22 1.48 12.82
C TYR A 126 -0.47 1.07 14.12
N HIS A 127 -1.46 1.85 14.55
CA HIS A 127 -2.25 1.57 15.73
C HIS A 127 -3.59 0.96 15.34
N ASP A 128 -3.73 -0.36 15.48
CA ASP A 128 -4.96 -1.08 15.14
C ASP A 128 -6.19 -0.51 15.86
N ALA A 129 -6.06 -0.07 17.11
CA ALA A 129 -7.17 0.53 17.89
C ALA A 129 -7.71 1.84 17.30
N HIS A 130 -6.90 2.55 16.50
CA HIS A 130 -7.25 3.86 15.94
C HIS A 130 -7.29 3.84 14.40
N HIS A 131 -6.96 2.69 13.79
CA HIS A 131 -6.84 2.50 12.35
C HIS A 131 -6.03 3.61 11.67
N ASN A 132 -4.92 4.01 12.27
CA ASN A 132 -4.09 5.10 11.79
C ASN A 132 -2.60 4.86 12.00
N TYR A 133 -1.80 5.60 11.22
CA TYR A 133 -0.37 5.64 11.39
C TYR A 133 0.06 6.76 12.34
N GLU A 134 1.07 6.48 13.14
CA GLU A 134 1.83 7.42 13.93
C GLU A 134 3.28 7.45 13.46
N PHE A 135 3.81 8.65 13.21
CA PHE A 135 5.20 8.88 12.86
C PHE A 135 5.94 9.53 14.01
N ARG A 136 7.11 9.00 14.32
CA ARG A 136 8.02 9.53 15.35
C ARG A 136 9.41 9.67 14.78
N ARG A 137 10.23 10.48 15.45
CA ARG A 137 11.67 10.45 15.27
C ARG A 137 12.36 10.56 16.61
N ILE A 138 13.48 9.85 16.72
CA ILE A 138 14.37 9.87 17.88
C ILE A 138 15.68 10.48 17.42
N ASP A 139 16.08 11.56 18.08
CA ASP A 139 17.30 12.31 17.81
C ASP A 139 18.35 11.97 18.86
N PHE A 140 19.57 11.60 18.44
CA PHE A 140 20.70 11.31 19.31
C PHE A 140 21.70 12.48 19.26
N PRO A 141 21.56 13.52 20.12
CA PRO A 141 22.44 14.68 20.10
C PRO A 141 23.91 14.29 20.38
N GLN A 142 24.86 15.15 20.02
CA GLN A 142 26.29 14.91 20.31
C GLN A 142 26.57 14.77 21.80
N THR A 143 25.82 15.51 22.61
CA THR A 143 25.87 15.49 24.06
C THR A 143 24.45 15.42 24.60
N GLY A 144 24.26 14.67 25.68
CA GLY A 144 22.95 14.54 26.34
C GLY A 144 22.13 13.33 25.89
N PRO A 145 20.90 13.18 26.43
CA PRO A 145 20.03 12.03 26.19
C PRO A 145 19.38 12.06 24.81
N ALA A 146 18.91 10.90 24.37
CA ALA A 146 18.07 10.81 23.19
C ALA A 146 16.82 11.69 23.35
N VAL A 147 16.40 12.34 22.27
CA VAL A 147 15.27 13.26 22.23
C VAL A 147 14.18 12.64 21.37
N PHE A 148 13.00 12.42 21.97
CA PHE A 148 11.85 11.85 21.30
C PHE A 148 10.96 12.96 20.77
N SER A 149 10.50 12.85 19.52
CA SER A 149 9.53 13.80 18.98
C SER A 149 8.12 13.54 19.53
N GLU A 150 7.30 14.59 19.51
CA GLU A 150 5.84 14.45 19.56
C GLU A 150 5.31 13.57 18.41
N PRO A 151 4.10 13.00 18.53
CA PRO A 151 3.53 12.20 17.46
C PRO A 151 3.26 13.05 16.24
N ASN A 152 3.54 12.47 15.07
CA ASN A 152 3.25 13.08 13.78
C ASN A 152 3.84 14.49 13.63
N PRO A 153 5.16 14.69 13.83
CA PRO A 153 5.72 16.03 13.78
C PRO A 153 5.56 16.64 12.38
N LYS A 154 5.39 17.98 12.27
CA LYS A 154 5.13 18.68 11.00
C LYS A 154 6.09 18.31 9.87
N ARG A 155 7.36 18.03 10.21
CA ARG A 155 8.40 17.59 9.25
C ARG A 155 8.03 16.30 8.52
N CYS A 156 7.36 15.36 9.18
CA CYS A 156 6.92 14.09 8.59
C CYS A 156 5.65 14.32 7.75
N GLN A 157 4.71 15.14 8.24
CA GLN A 157 3.46 15.44 7.54
C GLN A 157 3.67 16.11 6.17
N GLY A 158 4.80 16.80 5.97
CA GLY A 158 5.12 17.40 4.66
C GLY A 158 5.13 16.39 3.50
N CYS A 159 5.55 15.15 3.76
CA CYS A 159 5.53 14.07 2.77
C CYS A 159 4.41 13.06 3.01
N HIS A 160 4.10 12.76 4.27
CA HIS A 160 3.12 11.73 4.65
C HIS A 160 1.67 12.22 4.65
N GLN A 161 1.46 13.53 4.50
CA GLN A 161 0.15 14.19 4.36
C GLN A 161 -0.80 13.93 5.55
N ASN A 162 -2.04 14.42 5.46
CA ASN A 162 -3.12 14.16 6.42
C ASN A 162 -4.38 13.73 5.63
N PRO A 163 -4.95 12.54 5.87
CA PRO A 163 -4.53 11.53 6.83
C PRO A 163 -3.14 10.96 6.52
N ILE A 164 -2.39 10.68 7.58
CA ILE A 164 -1.03 10.16 7.50
C ILE A 164 -1.03 8.75 6.90
N ARG A 165 -0.05 8.49 6.03
CA ARG A 165 0.12 7.24 5.28
C ARG A 165 1.58 6.91 5.02
N PRO A 166 1.95 5.66 4.73
CA PRO A 166 3.27 5.32 4.23
C PRO A 166 3.54 6.05 2.91
N ASN A 167 4.80 6.36 2.66
CA ASN A 167 5.25 6.76 1.35
C ASN A 167 6.06 5.62 0.73
N TRP A 168 5.38 4.73 0.03
CA TRP A 168 5.97 3.53 -0.55
C TRP A 168 5.52 3.40 -2.00
N GLY A 169 6.47 3.04 -2.87
CA GLY A 169 6.20 2.83 -4.29
C GLY A 169 5.25 1.66 -4.54
N ARG A 170 4.59 1.66 -5.69
CA ARG A 170 3.70 0.56 -6.12
C ARG A 170 4.52 -0.65 -6.51
N TYR A 171 4.07 -1.86 -6.23
CA TYR A 171 4.64 -3.04 -6.90
C TYR A 171 4.57 -2.94 -8.44
N PRO A 172 5.56 -3.50 -9.16
CA PRO A 172 6.84 -4.02 -8.67
C PRO A 172 7.94 -2.96 -8.49
N PHE A 173 7.59 -1.67 -8.36
CA PHE A 173 8.49 -0.51 -8.41
C PHE A 173 8.62 0.21 -7.05
N TRP A 174 9.78 0.07 -6.42
CA TRP A 174 10.15 0.81 -5.20
C TRP A 174 11.32 1.75 -5.48
N PRO A 175 11.07 3.00 -5.92
CA PRO A 175 12.11 3.91 -6.42
C PRO A 175 13.32 4.00 -5.48
N GLY A 176 14.50 3.66 -6.01
CA GLY A 176 15.75 3.71 -5.27
C GLY A 176 15.98 2.54 -4.32
N ALA A 177 15.10 1.55 -4.23
CA ALA A 177 15.35 0.32 -3.47
C ALA A 177 16.30 -0.63 -4.21
N VAL A 178 17.11 -1.40 -3.47
CA VAL A 178 17.85 -2.52 -4.06
C VAL A 178 16.85 -3.56 -4.55
N GLY A 179 16.89 -3.89 -5.84
CA GLY A 179 15.85 -4.72 -6.46
C GLY A 179 14.56 -3.96 -6.77
N GLU A 180 14.66 -2.64 -7.03
CA GLU A 180 13.55 -1.72 -7.29
C GLU A 180 12.41 -2.27 -8.14
N LYS A 181 12.67 -3.15 -9.12
CA LYS A 181 11.69 -3.64 -10.12
C LYS A 181 11.20 -5.08 -9.87
N ASP A 182 11.37 -5.60 -8.66
CA ASP A 182 11.22 -7.02 -8.34
C ASP A 182 12.08 -7.95 -9.22
N ILE A 183 13.11 -7.38 -9.86
CA ILE A 183 14.09 -8.06 -10.71
C ILE A 183 15.48 -7.74 -10.18
N LEU A 184 16.23 -8.79 -9.84
CA LEU A 184 17.61 -8.64 -9.41
C LEU A 184 18.47 -8.72 -10.65
N THR A 185 18.75 -7.57 -11.23
CA THR A 185 19.74 -7.49 -12.29
C THR A 185 21.10 -7.96 -11.75
N ALA A 186 21.98 -8.43 -12.64
CA ALA A 186 23.35 -8.79 -12.22
C ALA A 186 24.06 -7.63 -11.52
N GLU A 187 23.78 -6.39 -11.93
CA GLU A 187 24.26 -5.18 -11.27
C GLU A 187 23.71 -5.04 -9.84
N ALA A 188 22.39 -5.15 -9.66
CA ALA A 188 21.77 -5.07 -8.34
C ALA A 188 22.23 -6.20 -7.40
N LYS A 189 22.46 -7.40 -7.95
CA LYS A 189 23.06 -8.51 -7.19
C LYS A 189 24.47 -8.15 -6.72
N ALA A 190 25.32 -7.67 -7.62
CA ALA A 190 26.68 -7.26 -7.28
C ALA A 190 26.72 -6.11 -6.26
N LYS A 191 25.77 -5.17 -6.33
CA LYS A 191 25.59 -4.12 -5.31
C LYS A 191 25.26 -4.69 -3.95
N PHE A 192 24.28 -5.60 -3.91
CA PHE A 192 23.90 -6.27 -2.67
C PHE A 192 25.06 -7.06 -2.09
N GLU A 193 25.78 -7.84 -2.89
CA GLU A 193 26.99 -8.58 -2.46
C GLU A 193 28.06 -7.65 -1.85
N ARG A 194 28.29 -6.48 -2.45
CA ARG A 194 29.19 -5.45 -1.89
C ARG A 194 28.70 -4.94 -0.54
N PHE A 195 27.40 -4.66 -0.40
CA PHE A 195 26.81 -4.27 0.88
C PHE A 195 26.97 -5.37 1.94
N ILE A 196 26.80 -6.64 1.56
CA ILE A 196 27.02 -7.78 2.44
C ILE A 196 28.49 -7.81 2.90
N GLN A 197 29.47 -7.69 2.01
CA GLN A 197 30.88 -7.73 2.42
C GLN A 197 31.27 -6.51 3.28
N TYR A 198 30.86 -5.32 2.87
CA TYR A 198 31.16 -4.08 3.58
C TYR A 198 30.54 -4.04 4.98
N GLY A 199 29.32 -4.57 5.10
CA GLY A 199 28.55 -4.48 6.33
C GLY A 199 29.20 -5.15 7.54
N ASP A 200 30.12 -6.11 7.37
CA ASP A 200 30.73 -6.86 8.49
C ASP A 200 31.55 -5.97 9.40
N THR A 201 32.14 -4.93 8.81
CA THR A 201 32.97 -3.95 9.52
C THR A 201 32.26 -2.61 9.73
N HIS A 202 31.12 -2.41 9.08
CA HIS A 202 30.37 -1.15 9.15
C HIS A 202 29.79 -0.94 10.55
N PRO A 203 29.92 0.26 11.17
CA PRO A 203 29.45 0.51 12.54
C PRO A 203 27.98 0.17 12.78
N ARG A 204 27.13 0.32 11.75
CA ARG A 204 25.68 0.08 11.84
C ARG A 204 25.24 -1.23 11.18
N TYR A 205 25.73 -1.52 9.98
CA TYR A 205 25.19 -2.64 9.18
C TYR A 205 25.64 -4.00 9.69
N ARG A 206 26.70 -4.05 10.51
CA ARG A 206 27.19 -5.29 11.13
C ARG A 206 26.13 -5.99 11.98
N TYR A 207 25.15 -5.24 12.49
CA TYR A 207 24.08 -5.77 13.33
C TYR A 207 22.90 -6.36 12.54
N LEU A 208 22.81 -6.08 11.24
CA LEU A 208 21.80 -6.65 10.35
C LEU A 208 22.16 -8.10 10.01
N LYS A 209 21.16 -8.99 10.00
CA LYS A 209 21.29 -10.40 9.65
C LYS A 209 21.36 -10.59 8.13
N ARG A 210 22.51 -10.19 7.61
CA ARG A 210 22.81 -10.06 6.17
C ARG A 210 22.84 -11.39 5.41
N ALA A 211 23.45 -12.43 5.99
CA ALA A 211 23.57 -13.74 5.36
C ALA A 211 22.20 -14.41 5.11
N GLU A 212 21.25 -14.23 6.01
CA GLU A 212 19.89 -14.77 5.89
C GLU A 212 19.15 -14.15 4.69
N ASN A 213 19.31 -12.83 4.46
CA ASN A 213 18.74 -12.17 3.29
C ASN A 213 19.40 -12.60 1.97
N LEU A 214 20.70 -12.88 1.98
CA LEU A 214 21.40 -13.36 0.79
C LEU A 214 20.88 -14.74 0.35
N ALA A 215 20.64 -15.66 1.30
CA ALA A 215 20.09 -16.97 1.00
C ALA A 215 18.70 -16.88 0.33
N ASN A 216 17.86 -15.93 0.75
CA ASN A 216 16.55 -15.68 0.13
C ASN A 216 16.67 -15.17 -1.31
N ILE A 217 17.70 -14.38 -1.59
CA ILE A 217 18.00 -13.89 -2.93
C ILE A 217 18.51 -15.01 -3.85
N GLU A 218 19.37 -15.90 -3.33
CA GLU A 218 19.99 -16.97 -4.13
C GLU A 218 19.03 -18.12 -4.47
N ASN A 219 18.07 -18.43 -3.59
CA ASN A 219 17.14 -19.54 -3.76
C ASN A 219 15.92 -19.23 -4.66
N GLN A 220 15.96 -18.13 -5.41
CA GLN A 220 14.97 -17.69 -6.40
C GLN A 220 13.54 -17.52 -5.85
N THR A 221 13.17 -16.29 -5.50
CA THR A 221 12.29 -15.42 -6.31
C THR A 221 12.16 -14.11 -5.54
N LEU A 222 12.49 -12.96 -6.17
CA LEU A 222 12.39 -11.67 -5.48
C LEU A 222 10.96 -11.34 -5.01
N GLN A 223 9.96 -12.04 -5.56
CA GLN A 223 8.56 -12.03 -5.10
C GLN A 223 8.36 -12.44 -3.63
N PHE A 224 9.41 -12.84 -2.90
CA PHE A 224 9.38 -13.03 -1.44
C PHE A 224 10.45 -12.21 -0.70
N THR A 225 10.97 -11.16 -1.35
CA THR A 225 11.94 -10.24 -0.74
C THR A 225 11.32 -9.44 0.40
N PRO A 226 12.16 -8.89 1.28
CA PRO A 226 11.70 -7.94 2.28
C PRO A 226 10.91 -6.75 1.69
N ALA A 227 11.25 -6.28 0.49
CA ALA A 227 10.54 -5.16 -0.16
C ALA A 227 9.13 -5.56 -0.59
N PHE A 228 9.01 -6.71 -1.23
CA PHE A 228 7.71 -7.29 -1.60
C PHE A 228 6.85 -7.56 -0.36
N ASN A 229 7.42 -8.24 0.65
CA ASN A 229 6.69 -8.57 1.88
C ASN A 229 6.22 -7.30 2.61
N LEU A 230 7.06 -6.27 2.67
CA LEU A 230 6.69 -4.99 3.25
C LEU A 230 5.56 -4.33 2.45
N ASP A 231 5.59 -4.40 1.12
CA ASP A 231 4.53 -3.84 0.29
C ASP A 231 3.19 -4.54 0.50
N VAL A 232 3.16 -5.88 0.53
CA VAL A 232 1.97 -6.68 0.85
C VAL A 232 1.43 -6.33 2.24
N HIS A 233 2.32 -6.15 3.21
CA HIS A 233 1.92 -5.74 4.56
C HIS A 233 1.32 -4.33 4.59
N PHE A 234 1.91 -3.38 3.87
CA PHE A 234 1.33 -2.04 3.74
C PHE A 234 0.00 -2.06 3.00
N ASP A 235 -0.17 -2.90 1.99
CA ASP A 235 -1.46 -3.07 1.29
C ASP A 235 -2.56 -3.47 2.28
N LEU A 236 -2.32 -4.52 3.08
CA LEU A 236 -3.28 -5.00 4.08
C LEU A 236 -3.60 -3.95 5.15
N ILE A 237 -2.60 -3.18 5.60
CA ILE A 237 -2.81 -2.13 6.59
C ILE A 237 -3.57 -0.95 5.97
N ASP A 238 -3.27 -0.56 4.73
CA ASP A 238 -3.98 0.52 4.06
C ASP A 238 -5.43 0.17 3.72
N GLU A 239 -5.74 -1.10 3.41
CA GLU A 239 -7.12 -1.60 3.27
C GLU A 239 -7.92 -1.36 4.56
N ASP A 240 -7.36 -1.76 5.70
CA ASP A 240 -7.97 -1.55 7.03
C ASP A 240 -8.13 -0.06 7.34
N ARG A 241 -7.06 0.73 7.16
CA ARG A 241 -7.07 2.19 7.38
C ARG A 241 -8.14 2.89 6.55
N LEU A 242 -8.17 2.63 5.24
CA LEU A 242 -9.05 3.34 4.32
C LEU A 242 -10.50 2.94 4.50
N SER A 243 -10.80 1.66 4.74
CA SER A 243 -12.17 1.21 5.00
C SER A 243 -12.74 1.87 6.27
N HIS A 244 -11.98 1.92 7.36
CA HIS A 244 -12.38 2.60 8.59
C HIS A 244 -12.49 4.11 8.43
N TRP A 245 -11.52 4.76 7.77
CA TRP A 245 -11.58 6.20 7.52
C TRP A 245 -12.79 6.56 6.65
N LEU A 246 -13.07 5.79 5.60
CA LEU A 246 -14.24 6.01 4.73
C LEU A 246 -15.54 6.00 5.53
N GLN A 247 -15.74 4.99 6.38
CA GLN A 247 -16.95 4.84 7.21
C GLN A 247 -17.22 6.04 8.13
N GLN A 248 -16.16 6.74 8.54
CA GLN A 248 -16.28 7.94 9.39
C GLN A 248 -16.74 9.18 8.61
N THR A 249 -16.61 9.19 7.28
CA THR A 249 -16.95 10.36 6.46
C THR A 249 -18.47 10.50 6.24
N GLN A 250 -18.96 11.75 6.23
CA GLN A 250 -20.36 12.02 5.89
C GLN A 250 -20.69 11.66 4.43
N ALA A 251 -19.70 11.78 3.53
CA ALA A 251 -19.86 11.36 2.15
C ALA A 251 -20.13 9.86 2.06
N TYR A 252 -19.36 9.02 2.76
CA TYR A 252 -19.64 7.59 2.76
C TYR A 252 -21.04 7.27 3.28
N LYS A 253 -21.46 7.84 4.42
CA LYS A 253 -22.83 7.64 4.94
C LYS A 253 -23.92 7.93 3.91
N THR A 254 -23.69 8.95 3.07
CA THR A 254 -24.62 9.37 2.02
C THR A 254 -24.53 8.51 0.76
N TYR A 255 -23.32 8.10 0.37
CA TYR A 255 -23.05 7.48 -0.93
C TYR A 255 -22.53 6.05 -0.84
N LYS A 256 -22.64 5.36 0.30
CA LYS A 256 -22.05 4.03 0.52
C LYS A 256 -22.44 2.99 -0.52
N TYR A 257 -23.68 3.03 -1.04
CA TYR A 257 -24.11 2.14 -2.12
C TYR A 257 -23.39 2.44 -3.44
N ALA A 258 -23.22 3.73 -3.78
CA ALA A 258 -22.45 4.14 -4.94
C ALA A 258 -20.95 3.88 -4.76
N ALA A 259 -20.41 4.08 -3.55
CA ALA A 259 -19.01 3.78 -3.23
C ALA A 259 -18.74 2.28 -3.37
N LEU A 260 -19.60 1.43 -2.81
CA LEU A 260 -19.49 -0.02 -2.99
C LEU A 260 -19.66 -0.40 -4.46
N ALA A 261 -20.65 0.16 -5.17
CA ALA A 261 -20.83 -0.06 -6.60
C ALA A 261 -19.60 0.33 -7.44
N ALA A 262 -18.92 1.43 -7.08
CA ALA A 262 -17.66 1.83 -7.71
C ALA A 262 -16.55 0.82 -7.44
N LEU A 263 -16.40 0.38 -6.19
CA LEU A 263 -15.37 -0.58 -5.76
C LEU A 263 -15.61 -2.01 -6.26
N VAL A 264 -16.84 -2.36 -6.66
CA VAL A 264 -17.15 -3.66 -7.27
C VAL A 264 -17.35 -3.58 -8.78
N ASP A 265 -17.05 -2.41 -9.35
CA ASP A 265 -17.13 -2.12 -10.77
C ASP A 265 -18.50 -2.32 -11.43
N CYS A 266 -19.55 -1.88 -10.76
CA CYS A 266 -20.87 -1.80 -11.37
C CYS A 266 -20.91 -0.78 -12.52
N GLU A 267 -21.55 -1.15 -13.62
CA GLU A 267 -21.79 -0.25 -14.74
C GLU A 267 -22.65 0.95 -14.36
N ASN A 268 -22.43 2.09 -15.04
CA ASN A 268 -23.24 3.30 -14.94
C ASN A 268 -23.40 3.83 -13.50
N LEU A 269 -22.29 4.16 -12.83
CA LEU A 269 -22.28 4.67 -11.45
C LEU A 269 -23.30 5.79 -11.16
N VAL A 270 -23.59 6.64 -12.16
CA VAL A 270 -24.55 7.73 -12.05
C VAL A 270 -25.94 7.23 -11.64
N ASP A 271 -26.30 6.00 -12.00
CA ASP A 271 -27.57 5.37 -11.65
C ASP A 271 -27.72 5.04 -10.16
N PHE A 272 -26.59 5.02 -9.42
CA PHE A 272 -26.55 4.80 -7.99
C PHE A 272 -26.67 6.10 -7.20
N ILE A 273 -26.75 7.26 -7.87
CA ILE A 273 -26.82 8.57 -7.23
C ILE A 273 -28.09 9.28 -7.75
N PRO A 274 -28.98 9.77 -6.90
CA PRO A 274 -30.22 10.40 -7.35
C PRO A 274 -29.95 11.63 -8.21
N ASN A 275 -30.80 11.85 -9.22
CA ASN A 275 -30.74 13.02 -10.10
C ASN A 275 -30.78 14.36 -9.32
N SER A 276 -31.41 14.40 -8.15
CA SER A 276 -31.46 15.58 -7.27
C SER A 276 -30.10 15.96 -6.68
N VAL A 277 -29.14 15.03 -6.67
CA VAL A 277 -27.80 15.15 -6.10
C VAL A 277 -26.70 15.08 -7.17
N VAL A 278 -27.04 14.59 -8.37
CA VAL A 278 -26.18 14.61 -9.56
C VAL A 278 -26.07 16.06 -10.06
N HIS A 279 -25.07 16.79 -9.57
CA HIS A 279 -24.70 18.07 -10.16
C HIS A 279 -23.88 17.81 -11.43
N GLY A 280 -24.42 18.14 -12.61
CA GLY A 280 -23.71 18.13 -13.91
C GLY A 280 -23.52 16.81 -14.64
N GLY A 281 -23.99 15.68 -14.09
CA GLY A 281 -24.25 14.43 -14.81
C GLY A 281 -23.08 13.89 -15.66
N ALA A 282 -23.42 13.38 -16.86
CA ALA A 282 -22.48 12.71 -17.76
C ALA A 282 -21.31 13.61 -18.22
N ALA A 283 -21.53 14.92 -18.40
CA ALA A 283 -20.49 15.85 -18.83
C ALA A 283 -19.38 16.02 -17.77
N GLN A 284 -19.75 15.99 -16.48
CA GLN A 284 -18.77 16.02 -15.39
C GLN A 284 -18.01 14.71 -15.27
N MET A 285 -18.70 13.56 -15.38
CA MET A 285 -18.04 12.26 -15.40
C MET A 285 -17.02 12.16 -16.54
N ALA A 286 -17.37 12.63 -17.73
CA ALA A 286 -16.46 12.67 -18.87
C ALA A 286 -15.24 13.58 -18.63
N THR A 287 -15.42 14.67 -17.87
CA THR A 287 -14.31 15.57 -17.50
C THR A 287 -13.39 14.90 -16.49
N LEU A 288 -13.94 14.31 -15.43
CA LEU A 288 -13.15 13.56 -14.45
C LEU A 288 -12.41 12.38 -15.08
N LEU A 289 -13.04 11.67 -16.02
CA LEU A 289 -12.38 10.57 -16.74
C LEU A 289 -11.15 11.08 -17.50
N ARG A 290 -11.27 12.20 -18.24
CA ARG A 290 -10.12 12.81 -18.93
C ARG A 290 -9.05 13.25 -17.93
N ASP A 291 -9.44 13.87 -16.82
CA ASP A 291 -8.50 14.31 -15.79
C ASP A 291 -7.78 13.11 -15.16
N THR A 292 -8.49 12.00 -14.87
CA THR A 292 -7.89 10.77 -14.33
C THR A 292 -6.92 10.18 -15.34
N GLN A 293 -7.32 10.09 -16.61
CA GLN A 293 -6.45 9.62 -17.69
C GLN A 293 -5.20 10.49 -17.81
N GLN A 294 -5.32 11.82 -17.68
CA GLN A 294 -4.17 12.72 -17.75
C GLN A 294 -3.23 12.53 -16.56
N VAL A 295 -3.75 12.41 -15.33
CA VAL A 295 -2.92 12.24 -14.13
C VAL A 295 -2.19 10.89 -14.13
N LEU A 296 -2.83 9.85 -14.67
CA LEU A 296 -2.25 8.51 -14.77
C LEU A 296 -1.45 8.30 -16.08
N SER A 297 -1.52 9.21 -17.05
CA SER A 297 -0.76 9.12 -18.30
C SER A 297 0.77 9.10 -18.18
N PRO A 298 1.42 9.78 -17.22
CA PRO A 298 2.88 9.81 -17.11
C PRO A 298 3.51 8.50 -16.64
N ILE A 299 2.68 7.47 -16.41
CA ILE A 299 3.13 6.19 -15.89
C ILE A 299 3.91 5.45 -16.99
N PRO A 300 5.23 5.25 -16.83
CA PRO A 300 6.07 4.70 -17.88
C PRO A 300 5.73 3.24 -18.18
N GLU A 301 5.74 2.83 -19.45
CA GLU A 301 5.68 1.41 -19.83
C GLU A 301 6.82 0.63 -19.11
N PRO A 302 6.56 -0.55 -18.51
CA PRO A 302 5.39 -1.42 -18.65
C PRO A 302 4.23 -1.17 -17.68
N ASN A 303 4.30 -0.14 -16.81
CA ASN A 303 3.32 0.08 -15.74
C ASN A 303 1.90 0.34 -16.25
N LYS A 304 1.79 0.97 -17.42
CA LYS A 304 0.51 1.22 -18.08
C LYS A 304 -0.20 -0.06 -18.52
N ARG A 305 0.51 -1.18 -18.74
CA ARG A 305 -0.10 -2.49 -19.05
C ARG A 305 -0.63 -3.21 -17.81
N LEU A 306 -0.09 -2.88 -16.64
CA LEU A 306 -0.52 -3.40 -15.34
C LEU A 306 -1.69 -2.60 -14.76
N LEU A 307 -1.88 -1.35 -15.21
CA LEU A 307 -3.11 -0.62 -14.97
C LEU A 307 -4.15 -1.16 -15.93
N ASP A 308 -5.06 -1.97 -15.41
CA ASP A 308 -6.20 -2.38 -16.16
C ASP A 308 -7.18 -1.20 -16.34
N GLU A 309 -8.02 -1.25 -17.37
CA GLU A 309 -9.10 -0.28 -17.57
C GLU A 309 -10.04 -0.19 -16.36
N LEU A 310 -10.03 -1.22 -15.50
CA LEU A 310 -10.80 -1.32 -14.28
C LEU A 310 -10.31 -0.31 -13.22
N GLU A 311 -9.03 -0.27 -12.87
CA GLU A 311 -8.53 0.68 -11.86
C GLU A 311 -8.77 2.13 -12.30
N TYR A 312 -8.61 2.44 -13.59
CA TYR A 312 -8.98 3.74 -14.15
C TYR A 312 -10.45 4.08 -13.89
N ARG A 313 -11.33 3.10 -14.11
CA ARG A 313 -12.78 3.24 -13.96
C ARG A 313 -13.18 3.36 -12.49
N ILE A 314 -12.68 2.48 -11.62
CA ILE A 314 -12.90 2.52 -10.17
C ILE A 314 -12.40 3.86 -9.60
N THR A 315 -11.16 4.25 -9.93
CA THR A 315 -10.58 5.51 -9.46
C THR A 315 -11.41 6.70 -9.93
N THR A 316 -11.80 6.75 -11.21
CA THR A 316 -12.65 7.84 -11.72
C THR A 316 -14.00 7.89 -11.01
N ASN A 317 -14.62 6.73 -10.78
CA ASN A 317 -15.88 6.60 -10.07
C ASN A 317 -15.77 7.11 -8.62
N LEU A 318 -14.71 6.73 -7.91
CA LEU A 318 -14.43 7.21 -6.56
C LEU A 318 -14.15 8.71 -6.53
N ARG A 319 -13.42 9.26 -7.51
CA ARG A 319 -13.21 10.72 -7.61
C ARG A 319 -14.51 11.48 -7.75
N TYR A 320 -15.43 10.96 -8.59
CA TYR A 320 -16.75 11.54 -8.75
C TYR A 320 -17.58 11.51 -7.46
N ILE A 321 -17.46 10.44 -6.67
CA ILE A 321 -18.15 10.32 -5.38
C ILE A 321 -17.53 11.22 -4.31
N PHE A 322 -16.21 11.29 -4.18
CA PHE A 322 -15.56 11.90 -3.01
C PHE A 322 -14.99 13.31 -3.26
N GLU A 323 -14.27 13.54 -4.35
CA GLU A 323 -13.53 14.81 -4.53
C GLU A 323 -14.44 16.01 -4.70
N ARG A 324 -15.60 15.82 -5.35
CA ARG A 324 -16.63 16.87 -5.50
C ARG A 324 -17.27 17.28 -4.17
N ARG A 325 -16.97 16.57 -3.09
CA ARG A 325 -17.52 16.75 -1.75
C ARG A 325 -16.42 17.11 -0.74
N GLY A 326 -15.29 17.60 -1.24
CA GLY A 326 -14.17 18.07 -0.41
C GLY A 326 -13.30 16.92 0.14
N ILE A 327 -13.51 15.69 -0.32
CA ILE A 327 -12.75 14.53 0.14
C ILE A 327 -11.80 14.11 -0.97
N SER A 328 -10.54 14.55 -0.89
CA SER A 328 -9.52 14.11 -1.84
C SER A 328 -9.23 12.63 -1.64
N ILE A 329 -9.23 11.87 -2.75
CA ILE A 329 -8.79 10.48 -2.72
C ILE A 329 -7.29 10.33 -3.05
N ARG A 330 -6.57 11.44 -3.26
CA ARG A 330 -5.11 11.43 -3.49
C ARG A 330 -4.35 10.79 -2.34
N THR A 331 -4.87 10.94 -1.13
CA THR A 331 -4.29 10.39 0.11
C THR A 331 -4.59 8.90 0.30
N TRP A 332 -5.28 8.26 -0.65
CA TRP A 332 -5.56 6.82 -0.61
C TRP A 332 -4.44 6.00 -1.23
N ALA A 333 -3.74 6.55 -2.24
CA ALA A 333 -2.53 5.96 -2.77
C ALA A 333 -1.43 5.92 -1.70
N LYS A 334 -0.42 5.04 -1.82
CA LYS A 334 0.83 5.09 -1.02
C LYS A 334 1.94 5.93 -1.67
N SER A 335 1.88 6.08 -2.98
CA SER A 335 2.88 6.79 -3.77
C SER A 335 2.58 8.29 -3.87
N PHE A 336 3.63 9.11 -4.00
CA PHE A 336 3.54 10.53 -4.36
C PHE A 336 3.75 10.76 -5.86
N GLU A 337 4.44 9.86 -6.55
CA GLU A 337 4.73 9.98 -7.99
C GLU A 337 3.52 9.62 -8.84
N THR A 338 2.66 8.78 -8.28
CA THR A 338 1.48 8.26 -8.94
C THR A 338 0.26 8.50 -8.06
N GLU A 339 -0.05 9.79 -7.86
CA GLU A 339 -1.30 10.19 -7.21
C GLU A 339 -2.48 9.42 -7.83
N TYR A 340 -3.41 8.95 -7.01
CA TYR A 340 -4.60 8.16 -7.39
C TYR A 340 -4.38 6.69 -7.75
N LEU A 341 -3.13 6.22 -7.91
CA LEU A 341 -2.91 4.78 -8.07
C LEU A 341 -2.96 4.09 -6.73
N MET A 342 -3.91 3.18 -6.63
CA MET A 342 -4.15 2.35 -5.46
C MET A 342 -3.69 0.91 -5.72
N THR A 343 -3.05 0.63 -6.86
CA THR A 343 -2.44 -0.67 -7.17
C THR A 343 -1.65 -1.23 -6.00
N THR A 344 -2.08 -2.39 -5.56
CA THR A 344 -1.39 -3.27 -4.63
C THR A 344 -0.64 -4.34 -5.40
N VAL A 345 0.23 -5.06 -4.70
CA VAL A 345 0.83 -6.30 -5.20
C VAL A 345 -0.27 -7.31 -5.59
N SER A 346 -1.41 -7.26 -4.88
CA SER A 346 -2.51 -8.21 -5.06
C SER A 346 -3.36 -7.99 -6.29
N GLY A 347 -3.46 -6.75 -6.75
CA GLY A 347 -4.56 -6.34 -7.59
C GLY A 347 -5.94 -6.65 -7.00
N VAL A 348 -6.03 -6.90 -5.67
CA VAL A 348 -7.30 -7.14 -4.94
C VAL A 348 -7.66 -6.06 -3.92
N PHE A 349 -7.00 -4.90 -3.99
CA PHE A 349 -7.16 -3.81 -3.03
C PHE A 349 -8.60 -3.34 -2.90
N PHE A 350 -9.24 -3.07 -4.05
CA PHE A 350 -10.58 -2.51 -4.08
C PHE A 350 -11.62 -3.53 -3.58
N GLU A 351 -11.38 -4.81 -3.83
CA GLU A 351 -12.20 -5.91 -3.35
C GLU A 351 -12.12 -6.05 -1.85
N ASN A 352 -10.92 -5.90 -1.29
CA ASN A 352 -10.73 -5.94 0.15
C ASN A 352 -11.41 -4.74 0.83
N ILE A 353 -11.27 -3.54 0.27
CA ILE A 353 -12.01 -2.38 0.78
C ILE A 353 -13.52 -2.59 0.62
N ALA A 354 -14.00 -3.07 -0.53
CA ALA A 354 -15.41 -3.38 -0.76
C ALA A 354 -15.93 -4.41 0.25
N TRP A 355 -15.15 -5.45 0.54
CA TRP A 355 -15.46 -6.49 1.50
C TRP A 355 -15.57 -5.93 2.91
N GLU A 356 -14.58 -5.17 3.36
CA GLU A 356 -14.58 -4.58 4.69
C GLU A 356 -15.75 -3.61 4.86
N LEU A 357 -16.01 -2.76 3.87
CA LEU A 357 -17.17 -1.87 3.88
C LEU A 357 -18.49 -2.65 3.91
N TYR A 358 -18.63 -3.69 3.09
CA TYR A 358 -19.82 -4.55 3.09
C TYR A 358 -20.01 -5.24 4.44
N ASN A 359 -18.94 -5.72 5.07
CA ASN A 359 -19.05 -6.48 6.31
C ASN A 359 -19.25 -5.63 7.56
N SER A 360 -18.68 -4.44 7.58
CA SER A 360 -18.78 -3.51 8.71
C SER A 360 -20.10 -2.74 8.71
N ASP A 361 -20.73 -2.50 7.55
CA ASP A 361 -21.99 -1.73 7.44
C ASP A 361 -23.24 -2.64 7.45
N PRO A 362 -24.08 -2.60 8.50
CA PRO A 362 -25.26 -3.46 8.60
C PRO A 362 -26.31 -3.22 7.51
N GLU A 363 -26.35 -2.04 6.89
CA GLU A 363 -27.31 -1.77 5.80
C GLU A 363 -26.81 -2.34 4.48
N LEU A 364 -25.49 -2.35 4.24
CA LEU A 364 -24.92 -3.04 3.08
C LEU A 364 -25.13 -4.55 3.19
N LYS A 365 -24.94 -5.15 4.38
CA LYS A 365 -25.21 -6.58 4.63
C LYS A 365 -26.63 -7.02 4.25
N LYS A 366 -27.64 -6.17 4.45
CA LYS A 366 -29.05 -6.48 4.13
C LYS A 366 -29.29 -6.69 2.63
N ILE A 367 -28.38 -6.23 1.77
CA ILE A 367 -28.49 -6.37 0.31
C ILE A 367 -28.30 -7.83 -0.12
N GLY A 368 -27.62 -8.65 0.70
CA GLY A 368 -27.34 -10.05 0.37
C GLY A 368 -26.32 -10.17 -0.76
N PHE A 369 -25.24 -9.41 -0.70
CA PHE A 369 -24.18 -9.42 -1.69
C PHE A 369 -23.38 -10.73 -1.59
N GLU A 370 -23.26 -11.48 -2.68
CA GLU A 370 -22.45 -12.69 -2.72
C GLU A 370 -20.98 -12.36 -2.96
N TYR A 371 -20.21 -12.24 -1.89
CA TYR A 371 -18.78 -11.90 -1.97
C TYR A 371 -17.95 -12.86 -2.82
N ALA A 372 -18.31 -14.15 -2.83
CA ALA A 372 -17.64 -15.12 -3.69
C ALA A 372 -17.74 -14.74 -5.18
N SER A 373 -18.82 -14.06 -5.58
CA SER A 373 -19.00 -13.56 -6.94
C SER A 373 -18.17 -12.31 -7.23
N LEU A 374 -17.88 -11.48 -6.22
CA LEU A 374 -16.93 -10.38 -6.33
C LEU A 374 -15.50 -10.89 -6.57
N LEU A 375 -15.05 -11.80 -5.72
CA LEU A 375 -13.72 -12.41 -5.87
C LEU A 375 -13.54 -13.13 -7.23
N ARG A 376 -14.62 -13.73 -7.76
CA ARG A 376 -14.59 -14.36 -9.09
C ARG A 376 -14.61 -13.34 -10.23
N HIS A 377 -15.33 -12.22 -10.08
CA HIS A 377 -15.33 -11.14 -11.05
C HIS A 377 -13.95 -10.49 -11.22
N TYR A 378 -13.26 -10.22 -10.12
CA TYR A 378 -11.88 -9.72 -10.21
C TYR A 378 -10.90 -10.79 -10.67
N GLY A 379 -11.15 -12.04 -10.27
CA GLY A 379 -10.52 -13.20 -10.87
C GLY A 379 -10.65 -13.26 -12.39
N ARG A 380 -11.71 -12.73 -13.02
CA ARG A 380 -11.84 -12.62 -14.50
C ARG A 380 -10.79 -11.71 -15.12
N ILE A 381 -10.55 -10.57 -14.48
CA ILE A 381 -9.73 -9.49 -15.03
C ILE A 381 -8.27 -9.95 -15.02
N GLN A 382 -7.88 -10.67 -13.98
CA GLN A 382 -6.57 -11.30 -13.87
C GLN A 382 -6.50 -12.68 -14.59
N PHE A 383 -7.60 -13.44 -14.64
CA PHE A 383 -7.67 -14.82 -15.13
C PHE A 383 -8.98 -15.11 -15.91
N PRO A 384 -9.10 -14.64 -17.15
CA PRO A 384 -10.33 -14.76 -17.92
C PRO A 384 -10.77 -16.20 -18.17
N THR A 385 -9.85 -17.18 -18.10
CA THR A 385 -10.13 -18.61 -18.29
C THR A 385 -10.80 -19.29 -17.10
N LEU A 386 -10.73 -18.70 -15.90
CA LEU A 386 -11.36 -19.24 -14.68
C LEU A 386 -12.76 -18.68 -14.45
N TYR A 387 -13.18 -17.71 -15.27
CA TYR A 387 -14.44 -17.01 -15.12
C TYR A 387 -15.59 -17.75 -15.80
N LYS A 388 -16.69 -17.97 -15.06
CA LYS A 388 -17.89 -18.62 -15.59
C LYS A 388 -18.97 -17.57 -15.90
N ALA A 389 -19.81 -17.82 -16.90
CA ALA A 389 -20.94 -16.94 -17.22
C ALA A 389 -21.89 -16.71 -16.03
N GLU A 390 -21.96 -17.69 -15.12
CA GLU A 390 -22.71 -17.58 -13.86
C GLU A 390 -22.20 -16.44 -12.96
N ASP A 391 -20.89 -16.18 -12.97
CA ASP A 391 -20.28 -15.10 -12.20
C ASP A 391 -20.69 -13.71 -12.71
N GLU A 392 -20.90 -13.57 -14.01
CA GLU A 392 -21.39 -12.33 -14.63
C GLU A 392 -22.84 -12.06 -14.25
N ALA A 393 -23.67 -13.10 -14.31
CA ALA A 393 -25.06 -13.03 -13.89
C ALA A 393 -25.17 -12.69 -12.38
N ASN A 394 -24.29 -13.26 -11.54
CA ASN A 394 -24.23 -12.96 -10.12
C ASN A 394 -23.80 -11.50 -9.86
N MET A 395 -22.78 -11.01 -10.55
CA MET A 395 -22.34 -9.62 -10.43
C MET A 395 -23.43 -8.65 -10.87
N SER A 396 -24.06 -8.88 -12.03
CA SER A 396 -25.17 -8.06 -12.54
C SER A 396 -26.34 -8.01 -11.55
N ARG A 397 -26.73 -9.15 -10.95
CA ARG A 397 -27.74 -9.20 -9.88
C ARG A 397 -27.35 -8.37 -8.67
N SER A 398 -26.09 -8.48 -8.25
CA SER A 398 -25.55 -7.75 -7.10
C SER A 398 -25.57 -6.23 -7.33
N CYS A 399 -25.14 -5.78 -8.51
CA CYS A 399 -25.23 -4.37 -8.92
C CYS A 399 -26.68 -3.87 -8.99
N ALA A 400 -27.61 -4.67 -9.51
CA ALA A 400 -29.03 -4.32 -9.52
C ALA A 400 -29.62 -4.19 -8.10
N SER A 401 -29.22 -5.05 -7.18
CA SER A 401 -29.62 -4.96 -5.76
C SER A 401 -29.04 -3.72 -5.08
N LEU A 402 -27.76 -3.42 -5.30
CA LEU A 402 -27.12 -2.19 -4.82
C LEU A 402 -27.82 -0.93 -5.34
N LYS A 403 -28.18 -0.92 -6.63
CA LYS A 403 -28.89 0.20 -7.26
C LYS A 403 -30.26 0.42 -6.61
N ARG A 404 -31.06 -0.64 -6.45
CA ARG A 404 -32.37 -0.55 -5.76
C ARG A 404 -32.24 -0.03 -4.33
N ALA A 405 -31.27 -0.56 -3.57
CA ALA A 405 -31.01 -0.13 -2.20
C ALA A 405 -30.58 1.35 -2.14
N SER A 406 -29.72 1.78 -3.06
CA SER A 406 -29.33 3.19 -3.17
C SER A 406 -30.54 4.09 -3.39
N LEU A 407 -31.36 3.81 -4.40
CA LEU A 407 -32.53 4.63 -4.73
C LEU A 407 -33.54 4.67 -3.58
N ALA A 408 -33.72 3.56 -2.85
CA ALA A 408 -34.57 3.51 -1.67
C ALA A 408 -34.02 4.34 -0.50
N ALA A 409 -32.70 4.32 -0.26
CA ALA A 409 -32.08 5.12 0.80
C ALA A 409 -32.27 6.64 0.56
N PHE A 410 -32.27 7.06 -0.70
CA PHE A 410 -32.44 8.46 -1.06
C PHE A 410 -33.90 8.94 -1.13
N SER A 411 -34.88 8.05 -1.38
CA SER A 411 -36.29 8.45 -1.41
C SER A 411 -36.82 8.89 -0.05
N GLY A 412 -36.15 8.50 1.05
CA GLY A 412 -36.41 8.97 2.41
C GLY A 412 -35.47 10.07 2.92
N ALA A 413 -34.46 10.48 2.14
CA ALA A 413 -33.43 11.41 2.59
C ALA A 413 -33.77 12.87 2.25
N ALA A 414 -33.55 13.80 3.19
CA ALA A 414 -33.59 15.23 2.90
C ALA A 414 -32.48 15.58 1.87
N PRO A 415 -32.72 16.51 0.93
CA PRO A 415 -31.72 16.88 -0.07
C PRO A 415 -30.43 17.39 0.60
N TRP A 416 -29.28 16.86 0.17
CA TRP A 416 -27.96 17.28 0.65
C TRP A 416 -27.73 18.76 0.33
N LYS A 417 -27.44 19.56 1.35
CA LYS A 417 -27.00 20.95 1.19
C LYS A 417 -25.47 20.96 1.23
N PRO A 418 -24.77 21.45 0.19
CA PRO A 418 -23.33 21.62 0.25
C PRO A 418 -22.98 22.51 1.44
N THR A 419 -22.24 21.99 2.41
CA THR A 419 -21.67 22.82 3.48
C THR A 419 -20.49 23.59 2.90
N LYS A 420 -20.52 24.92 3.00
CA LYS A 420 -19.41 25.79 2.56
C LYS A 420 -18.11 25.59 3.36
N ASP A 421 -18.16 24.79 4.42
CA ASP A 421 -17.09 24.67 5.42
C ASP A 421 -16.25 23.39 5.32
N ALA A 422 -16.24 22.69 4.17
CA ALA A 422 -15.20 21.70 3.90
C ALA A 422 -13.90 22.40 3.48
N GLY A 423 -13.39 23.27 4.34
CA GLY A 423 -12.05 23.84 4.23
C GLY A 423 -11.03 22.79 4.65
N PHE A 424 -10.23 22.35 3.70
CA PHE A 424 -8.90 21.80 3.93
C PHE A 424 -7.88 22.80 3.40
#